data_AF-A0A545SCK5-F1
#
_entry.id   AF-A0A545SCK5-F1
#
_cell.length_a   1.000
_cell.length_b   1.000
_cell.length_c   1.000
_cell.angle_alpha   90.00
_cell.angle_beta   90.00
_cell.angle_gamma   90.00
#
_symmetry.space_group_name_H-M   'P 1'
#
loop_
_entity.id
_entity.type
_entity.pdbx_description
1 polymer ?
#
loop_
_entity_poly.entity_id
_entity_poly.type
_entity_poly.pdbx_seq_one_letter_code
_entity_poly.pdbx_strand_id
1 'polypeptide(L)'
;MDNIDRLIKECYWDYHMTKDDVIKIAKGDDMYMKKHLFGKIIDNSTEKSRNLLALFSKYDLYILFNEFKIPSFNPKKVEKTLAILKYIIFNDNNEIRKYKIWKN
;
A
#
# COMPACT_ATOMS: atom_id res chain seq x y z
N MET A 1 4.80 19.18 7.59
CA MET A 1 3.51 18.63 7.14
C MET A 1 3.43 17.20 7.64
N ASP A 2 2.38 16.85 8.38
CA ASP A 2 2.21 15.52 8.96
C ASP A 2 2.15 14.45 7.85
N ASN A 3 2.65 13.24 8.11
CA ASN A 3 2.72 12.20 7.11
C ASN A 3 1.32 11.79 6.60
N ILE A 4 0.32 11.85 7.49
CA ILE A 4 -1.08 11.53 7.16
C ILE A 4 -1.73 12.65 6.33
N ASP A 5 -1.42 13.93 6.57
CA ASP A 5 -1.96 15.05 5.77
C ASP A 5 -1.59 14.89 4.29
N ARG A 6 -0.33 14.52 4.03
CA ARG A 6 0.12 14.24 2.66
C ARG A 6 -0.62 13.04 2.07
N LEU A 7 -0.73 11.95 2.83
CA LEU A 7 -1.43 10.75 2.37
C LEU A 7 -2.87 11.06 1.97
N ILE A 8 -3.59 11.84 2.78
CA ILE A 8 -4.96 12.26 2.47
C ILE A 8 -4.98 13.07 1.17
N LYS A 9 -4.09 14.07 1.03
CA LYS A 9 -4.01 14.89 -0.18
C LYS A 9 -3.72 14.06 -1.44
N GLU A 10 -2.87 13.05 -1.35
CA GLU A 10 -2.50 12.20 -2.49
C GLU A 10 -3.56 11.14 -2.80
N CYS A 11 -4.11 10.50 -1.78
CA CYS A 11 -4.91 9.28 -1.92
C CYS A 11 -6.42 9.53 -1.94
N TYR A 12 -6.88 10.66 -1.38
CA TYR A 12 -8.28 11.01 -1.15
C TYR A 12 -8.60 12.44 -1.60
N TRP A 13 -7.98 12.89 -2.70
CA TRP A 13 -8.19 14.22 -3.25
C TRP A 13 -9.66 14.55 -3.61
N ASP A 14 -10.48 13.52 -3.81
CA ASP A 14 -11.90 13.58 -4.16
C ASP A 14 -12.86 13.23 -3.00
N TYR A 15 -12.35 12.95 -1.79
CA TYR A 15 -13.16 12.57 -0.63
C TYR A 15 -12.95 13.50 0.56
N HIS A 16 -13.99 13.68 1.38
CA HIS A 16 -13.86 14.27 2.70
C HIS A 16 -13.29 13.25 3.70
N MET A 17 -11.98 13.01 3.65
CA MET A 17 -11.27 12.12 4.57
C MET A 17 -10.45 12.92 5.59
N THR A 18 -10.63 12.62 6.87
CA THR A 18 -9.83 13.22 7.96
C THR A 18 -8.71 12.29 8.42
N LYS A 19 -7.77 12.81 9.22
CA LYS A 19 -6.73 11.97 9.85
C LYS A 19 -7.32 10.88 10.74
N ASP A 20 -8.34 11.24 11.52
CA ASP A 20 -8.98 10.32 12.45
C ASP A 20 -9.67 9.18 11.70
N ASP A 21 -10.26 9.45 10.53
CA ASP A 21 -10.84 8.42 9.67
C ASP A 21 -9.78 7.44 9.18
N VAL A 22 -8.63 7.94 8.69
CA VAL A 22 -7.51 7.10 8.24
C VAL A 22 -7.01 6.23 9.39
N ILE A 23 -6.82 6.82 10.58
CA ILE A 23 -6.34 6.08 11.76
C ILE A 23 -7.38 5.03 12.18
N LYS A 24 -8.67 5.37 12.18
CA LYS A 24 -9.76 4.47 12.53
C LYS A 24 -9.84 3.29 11.57
N ILE A 25 -9.70 3.53 10.27
CA ILE A 25 -9.66 2.45 9.26
C ILE A 25 -8.44 1.58 9.47
N ALA A 26 -7.26 2.19 9.63
CA ALA A 26 -6.00 1.46 9.73
C ALA A 26 -5.90 0.59 11.00
N LYS A 27 -6.45 1.07 12.13
CA LYS A 27 -6.41 0.38 13.43
C LYS A 27 -7.66 -0.42 13.78
N GLY A 28 -8.75 -0.25 13.04
CA GLY A 28 -9.99 -1.00 13.26
C GLY A 28 -9.90 -2.45 12.80
N ASP A 29 -11.00 -3.19 12.95
CA ASP A 29 -11.08 -4.60 12.58
C ASP A 29 -11.73 -4.83 11.21
N ASP A 30 -12.18 -3.75 10.55
CA ASP A 30 -12.80 -3.81 9.23
C ASP A 30 -11.74 -4.02 8.13
N MET A 31 -11.51 -5.28 7.79
CA MET A 31 -10.57 -5.66 6.75
C MET A 31 -10.99 -5.18 5.35
N TYR A 32 -12.29 -4.98 5.10
CA TYR A 32 -12.75 -4.41 3.83
C TYR A 32 -12.26 -2.96 3.68
N MET A 33 -12.42 -2.16 4.72
CA MET A 33 -11.95 -0.77 4.74
C MET A 33 -10.43 -0.69 4.70
N LYS A 34 -9.70 -1.59 5.40
CA LYS A 34 -8.23 -1.67 5.29
C LYS A 34 -7.77 -1.96 3.86
N LYS A 35 -8.43 -2.88 3.15
CA LYS A 35 -8.14 -3.17 1.73
C LYS A 35 -8.35 -1.96 0.85
N HIS A 36 -9.42 -1.20 1.09
CA HIS A 36 -9.69 0.02 0.34
C HIS A 36 -8.58 1.06 0.54
N LEU A 37 -8.21 1.34 1.80
CA LEU A 37 -7.12 2.27 2.13
C LEU A 37 -5.78 1.81 1.56
N PHE A 38 -5.48 0.51 1.68
CA PHE A 38 -4.28 -0.10 1.09
C PHE A 38 -4.23 0.13 -0.43
N GLY A 39 -5.33 -0.13 -1.15
CA GLY A 39 -5.39 0.09 -2.59
C GLY A 39 -5.14 1.54 -2.98
N LYS A 40 -5.77 2.48 -2.28
CA LYS A 40 -5.53 3.92 -2.48
C LYS A 40 -4.06 4.31 -2.30
N ILE A 41 -3.36 3.73 -1.31
CA ILE A 41 -1.92 3.94 -1.11
C ILE A 41 -1.11 3.35 -2.26
N ILE A 42 -1.43 2.13 -2.71
CA ILE A 42 -0.75 1.48 -3.84
C ILE A 42 -0.93 2.26 -5.14
N ASP A 43 -2.10 2.85 -5.37
CA ASP A 43 -2.36 3.58 -6.60
C ASP A 43 -1.72 4.97 -6.59
N ASN A 44 -1.86 5.70 -5.47
CA ASN A 44 -1.65 7.15 -5.48
C ASN A 44 -0.47 7.63 -4.63
N SER A 45 -0.11 6.94 -3.55
CA SER A 45 0.85 7.50 -2.60
C SER A 45 2.27 7.57 -3.16
N THR A 46 2.98 8.68 -2.91
CA THR A 46 4.39 8.82 -3.29
C THR A 46 5.33 8.03 -2.38
N GLU A 47 5.02 7.91 -1.09
CA GLU A 47 5.80 7.19 -0.06
C GLU A 47 5.09 5.93 0.45
N LYS A 48 4.78 5.00 -0.47
CA LYS A 48 4.01 3.78 -0.20
C LYS A 48 4.53 2.97 0.99
N SER A 49 5.81 2.59 0.99
CA SER A 49 6.38 1.73 2.04
C SER A 49 6.30 2.37 3.43
N ARG A 50 6.65 3.66 3.53
CA ARG A 50 6.57 4.41 4.79
C ARG A 50 5.14 4.48 5.30
N ASN A 51 4.18 4.79 4.43
CA ASN A 51 2.77 4.90 4.80
C ASN A 51 2.17 3.56 5.22
N LEU A 52 2.49 2.48 4.50
CA LEU A 52 2.06 1.14 4.85
C LEU A 52 2.60 0.70 6.21
N LEU A 53 3.89 0.93 6.48
CA LEU A 53 4.52 0.59 7.76
C LEU A 53 4.03 1.46 8.93
N ALA A 54 3.61 2.69 8.66
CA ALA A 54 3.07 3.59 9.69
C ALA A 54 1.62 3.28 10.06
N LEU A 55 0.83 2.78 9.12
CA LEU A 55 -0.62 2.59 9.28
C LEU A 55 -0.99 1.17 9.71
N PHE A 56 -0.34 0.16 9.18
CA PHE A 56 -0.76 -1.22 9.34
C PHE A 56 0.24 -2.05 10.14
N SER A 57 -0.28 -3.00 10.91
CA SER A 57 0.55 -4.03 11.54
C SER A 57 1.20 -4.93 10.48
N LYS A 58 2.30 -5.61 10.80
CA LYS A 58 2.90 -6.60 9.89
C LYS A 58 1.91 -7.72 9.51
N TYR A 59 1.05 -8.12 10.44
CA TYR A 59 0.03 -9.13 10.21
C TYR A 59 -1.03 -8.64 9.20
N ASP A 60 -1.56 -7.43 9.41
CA ASP A 60 -2.50 -6.81 8.45
C ASP A 60 -1.86 -6.68 7.08
N LEU A 61 -0.61 -6.19 7.00
CA LEU A 61 0.10 -6.08 5.73
C LEU A 61 0.21 -7.43 5.02
N TYR A 62 0.52 -8.51 5.73
CA TYR A 62 0.61 -9.84 5.14
C TYR A 62 -0.73 -10.25 4.48
N ILE A 63 -1.85 -10.05 5.18
CA ILE A 63 -3.18 -10.32 4.64
C ILE A 63 -3.47 -9.43 3.43
N LEU A 64 -3.28 -8.12 3.57
CA LEU A 64 -3.56 -7.13 2.52
C LEU A 64 -2.79 -7.44 1.24
N PHE A 65 -1.51 -7.76 1.34
CA PHE A 65 -0.66 -8.10 0.20
C PHE A 65 -1.03 -9.43 -0.49
N ASN A 66 -1.64 -10.37 0.24
CA ASN A 66 -2.05 -11.66 -0.32
C ASN A 66 -3.44 -11.60 -0.93
N GLU A 67 -4.31 -10.74 -0.39
CA GLU A 67 -5.69 -10.62 -0.84
C GLU A 67 -5.89 -9.47 -1.86
N PHE A 68 -4.86 -8.65 -2.09
CA PHE A 68 -4.93 -7.55 -3.04
C PHE A 68 -5.13 -8.06 -4.47
N LYS A 69 -6.27 -7.69 -5.06
CA LYS A 69 -6.57 -7.97 -6.46
C LYS A 69 -5.93 -6.91 -7.34
N ILE A 70 -5.02 -7.32 -8.20
CA ILE A 70 -4.39 -6.44 -9.18
C ILE A 70 -5.48 -5.91 -10.14
N PRO A 71 -5.60 -4.58 -10.29
CA PRO A 71 -6.57 -4.00 -11.21
C PRO A 71 -6.20 -4.33 -12.67
N SER A 72 -7.22 -4.36 -13.54
CA SER A 72 -7.04 -4.62 -14.98
C SER A 72 -6.30 -3.49 -15.71
N PHE A 73 -6.31 -2.28 -15.15
CA PHE A 73 -5.58 -1.14 -15.68
C PHE A 73 -4.13 -1.15 -15.20
N ASN A 74 -3.17 -1.16 -16.14
CA ASN A 74 -1.72 -1.20 -15.86
C ASN A 74 -1.26 -2.30 -14.87
N PRO A 75 -1.67 -3.58 -15.05
CA PRO A 75 -1.43 -4.65 -14.07
C PRO A 75 0.06 -4.87 -13.81
N LYS A 76 0.91 -4.82 -14.84
CA LYS A 76 2.36 -4.99 -14.72
C LYS A 76 3.04 -3.96 -13.81
N LYS A 77 2.57 -2.71 -13.84
CA LYS A 77 3.11 -1.63 -12.98
C LYS A 77 2.76 -1.90 -11.53
N VAL A 78 1.53 -2.32 -11.28
CA VAL A 78 1.03 -2.65 -9.94
C VAL A 78 1.73 -3.89 -9.40
N GLU A 79 1.84 -4.96 -10.19
CA GLU A 79 2.59 -6.18 -9.84
C GLU A 79 4.03 -5.88 -9.44
N LYS A 80 4.75 -5.09 -10.24
CA LYS A 80 6.12 -4.67 -9.93
C LYS A 80 6.17 -3.87 -8.63
N THR A 81 5.23 -2.96 -8.43
CA THR A 81 5.13 -2.16 -7.20
C THR A 81 4.92 -3.04 -5.98
N LEU A 82 3.99 -4.00 -6.05
CA LEU A 82 3.72 -4.95 -4.97
C LEU A 82 4.94 -5.83 -4.66
N ALA A 83 5.65 -6.33 -5.68
CA ALA A 83 6.85 -7.13 -5.48
C ALA A 83 7.97 -6.33 -4.77
N ILE A 84 8.19 -5.07 -5.17
CA ILE A 84 9.17 -4.18 -4.53
C ILE A 84 8.77 -3.92 -3.07
N LEU A 85 7.50 -3.63 -2.80
CA LEU A 85 7.04 -3.35 -1.45
C LEU A 85 7.10 -4.60 -0.55
N LYS A 86 6.74 -5.78 -1.06
CA LYS A 86 6.91 -7.05 -0.34
C LYS A 86 8.37 -7.29 0.03
N TYR A 87 9.30 -7.02 -0.88
CA TYR A 87 10.73 -7.08 -0.60
C TYR A 87 11.14 -6.08 0.50
N ILE A 88 10.73 -4.82 0.40
CA ILE A 88 11.09 -3.78 1.38
C ILE A 88 10.52 -4.11 2.78
N ILE A 89 9.28 -4.57 2.86
CA ILE A 89 8.55 -4.74 4.13
C ILE A 89 8.87 -6.08 4.79
N PHE A 90 8.98 -7.15 4.02
CA PHE A 90 9.12 -8.52 4.53
C PHE A 90 10.47 -9.16 4.22
N ASN A 91 11.36 -8.48 3.49
CA ASN A 91 12.57 -9.08 2.91
C ASN A 91 12.27 -10.31 2.01
N ASP A 92 11.07 -10.32 1.41
CA ASP A 92 10.64 -11.40 0.51
C ASP A 92 11.31 -11.25 -0.86
N ASN A 93 12.19 -12.21 -1.17
CA ASN A 93 12.99 -12.21 -2.39
C ASN A 93 12.35 -12.99 -3.55
N ASN A 94 11.21 -13.68 -3.34
CA ASN A 94 10.67 -14.59 -4.34
C ASN A 94 10.20 -13.85 -5.60
N GLU A 95 9.49 -12.73 -5.41
CA GLU A 95 8.88 -11.98 -6.50
C GLU A 95 9.78 -10.90 -7.11
N ILE A 96 10.85 -10.48 -6.42
CA ILE A 96 11.77 -9.45 -6.93
C ILE A 96 12.75 -10.02 -7.96
N ARG A 97 13.05 -11.33 -7.89
CA ARG A 97 14.02 -12.00 -8.78
C ARG A 97 13.68 -11.81 -10.26
N LYS A 98 12.39 -11.87 -10.62
CA LYS A 98 11.92 -11.63 -12.00
C LYS A 98 12.16 -10.20 -12.50
N TYR A 99 12.39 -9.24 -11.59
CA TYR A 99 12.68 -7.84 -11.93
C TYR A 99 14.15 -7.44 -11.72
N LYS A 100 15.00 -8.35 -11.20
CA LYS A 100 16.45 -8.12 -11.02
C LYS A 100 17.27 -8.21 -12.33
N ILE A 101 16.63 -8.39 -13.49
CA ILE A 101 17.30 -8.61 -14.79
C ILE A 101 17.92 -7.31 -15.39
N TRP A 102 17.65 -6.13 -14.82
CA TRP A 102 18.31 -4.89 -15.27
C TRP A 102 19.49 -4.52 -14.37
N LYS A 103 20.58 -5.27 -14.52
CA LYS A 103 21.94 -4.82 -14.24
C LYS A 103 22.89 -5.47 -15.24
N ASN A 104 23.04 -4.83 -16.40
CA ASN A 104 24.25 -4.86 -17.21
C ASN A 104 24.61 -3.40 -17.50
#